data_AF-A0A245ZRH7-F1
#
_entry.id   AF-A0A245ZRH7-F1
#
_cell.length_a   1.000
_cell.length_b   1.000
_cell.length_c   1.000
_cell.angle_alpha   90.00
_cell.angle_beta   90.00
_cell.angle_gamma   90.00
#
_symmetry.space_group_name_H-M   'P 1'
#
loop_
_entity.id
_entity.type
_entity.pdbx_description
1 polymer ?
#
loop_
_entity_poly.entity_id
_entity_poly.type
_entity_poly.pdbx_seq_one_letter_code
_entity_poly.pdbx_strand_id
1 'polypeptide(L)'
;MAGEKRGARNRKLPIHAELIRLGFLDYVEAIRAEEHVALFPELYMNAEKRGGAHFYERAWQHMVDYVAERLPLPVNPAGKGPDIHSIRALGSSFYEIDGVSEIMRADVMGHAREGTNAKHYSKCMATEGIDVVLPERRDFIARYVPTITRDVEPHSIRLLPLEKRSRVGAGITRKRRSDAGVTRTGDDAD
;
A
#
# COMPACT_ATOMS: atom_id res chain seq x y z
N MET A 1 -1.17 18.26 -3.26
CA MET A 1 -1.31 17.58 -4.56
C MET A 1 0.07 17.30 -5.15
N ALA A 2 0.82 16.33 -4.64
CA ALA A 2 2.15 16.00 -5.16
C ALA A 2 2.19 14.48 -5.40
N GLY A 3 2.04 14.06 -6.65
CA GLY A 3 2.07 12.66 -7.06
C GLY A 3 1.28 12.33 -8.34
N GLU A 4 0.27 13.14 -8.67
CA GLU A 4 -0.53 12.92 -9.88
C GLU A 4 0.11 13.61 -11.09
N LYS A 5 0.78 12.82 -11.94
CA LYS A 5 1.24 13.31 -13.25
C LYS A 5 0.08 13.48 -14.27
N ARG A 6 -1.11 12.87 -14.03
CA ARG A 6 -2.32 12.95 -14.87
C ARG A 6 -3.59 12.66 -14.05
N GLY A 7 -4.64 13.46 -14.20
CA GLY A 7 -5.93 13.29 -13.50
C GLY A 7 -6.65 11.96 -13.79
N ALA A 8 -6.35 11.32 -14.93
CA ALA A 8 -6.85 9.99 -15.28
C ALA A 8 -6.38 8.85 -14.35
N ARG A 9 -5.46 9.13 -13.41
CA ARG A 9 -5.01 8.15 -12.41
C ARG A 9 -5.85 8.17 -11.13
N ASN A 10 -6.66 9.20 -10.93
CA ASN A 10 -7.55 9.31 -9.78
C ASN A 10 -8.72 8.33 -9.95
N ARG A 11 -8.97 7.53 -8.91
CA ARG A 11 -10.11 6.62 -8.88
C ARG A 11 -10.66 6.52 -7.47
N LYS A 12 -11.98 6.51 -7.38
CA LYS A 12 -12.68 6.20 -6.13
C LYS A 12 -12.90 4.71 -6.05
N LEU A 13 -12.42 4.10 -4.97
CA LEU A 13 -12.61 2.68 -4.67
C LEU A 13 -13.36 2.57 -3.34
N PRO A 14 -14.25 1.58 -3.21
CA PRO A 14 -14.83 1.26 -1.91
C PRO A 14 -13.76 0.64 -1.01
N ILE A 15 -13.88 0.88 0.29
CA ILE A 15 -13.08 0.18 1.30
C ILE A 15 -13.69 -1.21 1.47
N HIS A 16 -12.86 -2.24 1.32
CA HIS A 16 -13.32 -3.62 1.47
C HIS A 16 -13.75 -3.91 2.91
N ALA A 17 -14.79 -4.72 3.10
CA ALA A 17 -15.32 -5.07 4.42
C ALA A 17 -14.25 -5.69 5.34
N GLU A 18 -13.30 -6.42 4.77
CA GLU A 18 -12.20 -7.01 5.53
C GLU A 18 -11.25 -5.95 6.13
N LEU A 19 -10.99 -4.84 5.43
CA LEU A 19 -10.19 -3.75 6.00
C LEU A 19 -10.93 -3.08 7.15
N ILE A 20 -12.26 -2.93 7.01
CA ILE A 20 -13.12 -2.40 8.08
C ILE A 20 -13.07 -3.35 9.28
N ARG A 21 -13.24 -4.66 9.06
CA ARG A 21 -13.17 -5.70 10.11
C ARG A 21 -11.84 -5.64 10.86
N LEU A 22 -10.73 -5.44 10.16
CA LEU A 22 -9.38 -5.34 10.74
C LEU A 22 -9.08 -3.99 11.42
N GLY A 23 -10.06 -3.09 11.53
CA GLY A 23 -9.92 -1.83 12.27
C GLY A 23 -9.35 -0.67 11.46
N PHE A 24 -9.43 -0.70 10.11
CA PHE A 24 -8.92 0.40 9.28
C PHE A 24 -9.61 1.73 9.59
N LEU A 25 -10.92 1.72 9.87
CA LEU A 25 -11.64 2.95 10.23
C LEU A 25 -11.22 3.48 11.61
N ASP A 26 -10.98 2.58 12.58
CA ASP A 26 -10.45 2.97 13.89
C ASP A 26 -9.05 3.59 13.75
N TYR A 27 -8.24 3.08 12.83
CA TYR A 27 -6.94 3.66 12.51
C TYR A 27 -7.08 5.07 11.92
N VAL A 28 -8.03 5.29 11.01
CA VAL A 28 -8.30 6.62 10.45
C VAL A 28 -8.67 7.63 11.54
N GLU A 29 -9.54 7.23 12.48
CA GLU A 29 -9.94 8.09 13.58
C GLU A 29 -8.80 8.35 14.57
N ALA A 30 -7.95 7.35 14.84
CA ALA A 30 -6.76 7.54 15.67
C ALA A 30 -5.76 8.54 15.05
N ILE A 31 -5.56 8.49 13.73
CA ILE A 31 -4.70 9.45 13.01
C ILE A 31 -5.32 10.85 13.00
N ARG A 32 -6.64 10.96 12.85
CA ARG A 32 -7.37 12.23 12.95
C ARG A 32 -7.23 12.85 14.34
N ALA A 33 -7.29 12.05 15.40
CA ALA A 33 -7.15 12.51 16.78
C ALA A 33 -5.74 13.06 17.09
N GLU A 34 -4.72 12.64 16.36
CA GLU A 34 -3.37 13.22 16.40
C GLU A 34 -3.20 14.43 15.46
N GLU A 35 -4.30 14.94 14.88
CA GLU A 35 -4.35 16.12 14.00
C GLU A 35 -3.51 15.99 12.72
N HIS A 36 -3.25 14.75 12.29
CA HIS A 36 -2.51 14.49 11.07
C HIS A 36 -3.38 14.62 9.83
N VAL A 37 -2.89 15.36 8.83
CA VAL A 37 -3.56 15.49 7.52
C VAL A 37 -3.35 14.25 6.63
N ALA A 38 -2.18 13.62 6.72
CA ALA A 38 -1.88 12.42 5.96
C ALA A 38 -2.29 11.16 6.74
N LEU A 39 -2.90 10.18 6.07
CA LEU A 39 -3.31 8.91 6.68
C LEU A 39 -2.12 8.06 7.20
N PHE A 40 -0.97 8.21 6.55
CA PHE A 40 0.30 7.58 6.95
C PHE A 40 1.33 8.69 7.16
N PRO A 41 1.24 9.45 8.27
CA PRO A 41 2.04 10.66 8.49
C PRO A 41 3.54 10.37 8.56
N GLU A 42 3.92 9.18 9.03
CA GLU A 42 5.31 8.72 9.13
C GLU A 42 6.04 8.68 7.78
N LEU A 43 5.30 8.54 6.68
CA LEU A 43 5.88 8.52 5.33
C LEU A 43 6.31 9.91 4.85
N TYR A 44 5.98 10.97 5.59
CA TYR A 44 6.24 12.36 5.21
C TYR A 44 7.20 13.10 6.16
N MET A 45 7.79 12.39 7.12
CA MET A 45 8.71 12.99 8.11
C MET A 45 10.05 13.45 7.50
N ASN A 46 10.52 12.79 6.44
CA ASN A 46 11.78 13.14 5.78
C ASN A 46 11.51 14.07 4.59
N ALA A 47 12.22 15.21 4.53
CA ALA A 47 12.03 16.20 3.47
C ALA A 47 12.50 15.73 2.08
N GLU A 48 13.55 14.91 2.01
CA GLU A 48 14.16 14.41 0.76
C GLU A 48 13.36 13.24 0.17
N LYS A 49 12.89 12.33 1.04
CA LYS A 49 12.17 11.11 0.64
C LYS A 49 10.82 11.04 1.34
N ARG A 50 9.76 11.29 0.56
CA ARG A 50 8.37 11.43 1.03
C ARG A 50 7.44 10.41 0.39
N GLY A 51 6.37 10.06 1.09
CA GLY A 51 5.31 9.16 0.63
C GLY A 51 5.87 7.80 0.19
N GLY A 52 5.60 7.42 -1.06
CA GLY A 52 6.03 6.14 -1.61
C GLY A 52 7.54 5.90 -1.54
N ALA A 53 8.37 6.92 -1.77
CA ALA A 53 9.82 6.76 -1.71
C ALA A 53 10.29 6.37 -0.29
N HIS A 54 9.72 7.00 0.75
CA HIS A 54 9.99 6.63 2.13
C HIS A 54 9.48 5.22 2.46
N PHE A 55 8.29 4.90 1.97
CA PHE A 55 7.66 3.59 2.18
C PHE A 55 8.53 2.45 1.66
N TYR A 56 8.99 2.52 0.40
CA TYR A 56 9.82 1.47 -0.21
C TYR A 56 11.18 1.30 0.49
N GLU A 57 11.82 2.39 0.89
CA GLU A 57 13.16 2.33 1.48
C GLU A 57 13.15 1.91 2.96
N ARG A 58 12.06 2.21 3.68
CA ARG A 58 12.01 2.02 5.13
C ARG A 58 10.92 1.05 5.55
N ALA A 59 9.66 1.42 5.39
CA ALA A 59 8.54 0.64 5.89
C ALA A 59 8.46 -0.75 5.27
N TRP A 60 8.62 -0.84 3.94
CA TRP A 60 8.62 -2.11 3.22
C TRP A 60 9.78 -3.02 3.64
N GLN A 61 11.00 -2.49 3.70
CA GLN A 61 12.17 -3.30 4.07
C GLN A 61 12.02 -3.89 5.47
N HIS A 62 11.61 -3.07 6.44
CA HIS A 62 11.39 -3.54 7.81
C HIS A 62 10.29 -4.61 7.90
N MET A 63 9.23 -4.48 7.10
CA MET A 63 8.16 -5.47 7.04
C MET A 63 8.62 -6.79 6.41
N VAL A 64 9.33 -6.73 5.28
CA VAL A 64 9.81 -7.94 4.58
C VAL A 64 10.87 -8.67 5.39
N ASP A 65 11.80 -7.94 6.00
CA ASP A 65 12.84 -8.53 6.86
C ASP A 65 12.19 -9.33 8.00
N TYR A 66 11.19 -8.75 8.68
CA TYR A 66 10.44 -9.42 9.75
C TYR A 66 9.76 -10.71 9.31
N VAL A 67 9.14 -10.69 8.12
CA VAL A 67 8.47 -11.85 7.54
C VAL A 67 9.50 -12.91 7.14
N ALA A 68 10.59 -12.52 6.49
CA ALA A 68 11.65 -13.43 6.04
C ALA A 68 12.35 -14.17 7.19
N GLU A 69 12.42 -13.55 8.38
CA GLU A 69 12.91 -14.21 9.60
C GLU A 69 12.00 -15.36 10.09
N ARG A 70 10.72 -15.37 9.70
CA ARG A 70 9.68 -16.27 10.23
C ARG A 70 9.13 -17.23 9.19
N LEU A 71 9.18 -16.84 7.92
CA LEU A 71 8.61 -17.58 6.81
C LEU A 71 9.60 -17.52 5.63
N PRO A 72 9.94 -18.67 5.01
CA PRO A 72 10.71 -18.67 3.78
C PRO A 72 9.94 -17.90 2.69
N LEU A 73 10.55 -16.84 2.17
CA LEU A 73 9.98 -16.07 1.07
C LEU A 73 10.43 -16.65 -0.27
N PRO A 74 9.50 -16.94 -1.20
CA PRO A 74 9.85 -17.45 -2.51
C PRO A 74 10.63 -16.39 -3.30
N VAL A 75 11.67 -16.82 -4.00
CA VAL A 75 12.40 -16.01 -4.97
C VAL A 75 12.13 -16.54 -6.37
N ASN A 76 12.04 -15.64 -7.34
CA ASN A 76 11.94 -16.05 -8.73
C ASN A 76 13.29 -16.64 -9.23
N PRO A 77 13.34 -17.25 -10.42
CA PRO A 77 14.60 -17.80 -10.96
C PRO A 77 15.74 -16.78 -11.13
N ALA A 78 15.43 -15.48 -11.16
CA ALA A 78 16.41 -14.40 -11.20
C ALA A 78 16.88 -13.95 -9.80
N GLY A 79 16.50 -14.67 -8.74
CA GLY A 79 16.86 -14.37 -7.36
C GLY A 79 16.10 -13.18 -6.74
N LYS A 80 15.06 -12.67 -7.41
CA LYS A 80 14.25 -11.55 -6.91
C LYS A 80 13.13 -12.07 -6.00
N GLY A 81 13.11 -11.59 -4.75
CA GLY A 81 12.02 -11.83 -3.80
C GLY A 81 10.76 -10.98 -4.07
N PRO A 82 9.70 -11.16 -3.26
CA PRO A 82 8.47 -10.39 -3.39
C PRO A 82 8.70 -8.90 -3.13
N ASP A 83 7.97 -8.05 -3.83
CA ASP A 83 7.90 -6.61 -3.60
C ASP A 83 6.43 -6.16 -3.46
N ILE A 84 6.20 -4.88 -3.17
CA ILE A 84 4.84 -4.30 -3.10
C ILE A 84 4.08 -4.47 -4.43
N HIS A 85 4.77 -4.47 -5.56
CA HIS A 85 4.14 -4.70 -6.85
C HIS A 85 3.64 -6.14 -6.98
N SER A 86 4.31 -7.11 -6.34
CA SER A 86 3.82 -8.49 -6.23
C SER A 86 2.46 -8.58 -5.54
N ILE A 87 2.16 -7.77 -4.52
CA ILE A 87 0.84 -7.73 -3.87
C ILE A 87 -0.23 -7.25 -4.88
N ARG A 88 0.09 -6.23 -5.67
CA ARG A 88 -0.81 -5.74 -6.72
C ARG A 88 -1.00 -6.76 -7.85
N ALA A 89 0.06 -7.47 -8.23
CA ALA A 89 -0.01 -8.54 -9.23
C ALA A 89 -0.87 -9.71 -8.74
N LEU A 90 -0.74 -10.10 -7.47
CA LEU A 90 -1.61 -11.09 -6.83
C LEU A 90 -3.07 -10.63 -6.83
N GLY A 91 -3.33 -9.37 -6.48
CA GLY A 91 -4.68 -8.81 -6.56
C GLY A 91 -5.26 -8.84 -7.98
N SER A 92 -4.41 -8.65 -9.00
CA SER A 92 -4.80 -8.76 -10.41
C SER A 92 -5.18 -10.19 -10.80
N SER A 93 -4.44 -11.20 -10.32
CA SER A 93 -4.67 -12.60 -10.70
C SER A 93 -5.98 -13.16 -10.16
N PHE A 94 -6.52 -12.59 -9.07
CA PHE A 94 -7.87 -12.96 -8.59
C PHE A 94 -8.99 -12.65 -9.59
N TYR A 95 -8.74 -11.75 -10.55
CA TYR A 95 -9.69 -11.39 -11.60
C TYR A 95 -9.44 -12.15 -12.92
N GLU A 96 -8.43 -13.03 -12.99
CA GLU A 96 -8.10 -13.83 -14.18
C GLU A 96 -8.96 -15.09 -14.25
N ILE A 97 -10.28 -14.88 -14.27
CA ILE A 97 -11.30 -15.93 -14.35
C ILE A 97 -12.22 -15.61 -15.52
N ASP A 98 -12.67 -16.65 -16.22
CA ASP A 98 -13.59 -16.51 -17.35
C ASP A 98 -14.87 -15.74 -16.95
N GLY A 99 -15.27 -14.79 -17.80
CA GLY A 99 -16.47 -13.98 -17.61
C GLY A 99 -16.28 -12.74 -16.72
N VAL A 100 -15.08 -12.47 -16.21
CA VAL A 100 -14.78 -11.23 -15.50
C VAL A 100 -14.69 -10.04 -16.49
N SER A 101 -15.41 -8.96 -16.19
CA SER A 101 -15.36 -7.74 -17.00
C SER A 101 -13.98 -7.10 -16.98
N GLU A 102 -13.31 -7.05 -18.13
CA GLU A 102 -12.00 -6.39 -18.30
C GLU A 102 -12.05 -4.90 -17.96
N ILE A 103 -13.17 -4.24 -18.26
CA ILE A 103 -13.39 -2.82 -17.93
C ILE A 103 -13.41 -2.65 -16.41
N MET A 104 -14.12 -3.53 -15.68
CA MET A 104 -14.20 -3.44 -14.23
C MET A 104 -12.87 -3.78 -13.56
N ARG A 105 -12.15 -4.78 -14.07
CA ARG A 105 -10.78 -5.10 -13.66
C ARG A 105 -9.85 -3.91 -13.87
N ALA A 106 -9.87 -3.29 -15.05
CA ALA A 106 -9.05 -2.12 -15.36
C ALA A 106 -9.37 -0.95 -14.44
N ASP A 107 -10.63 -0.74 -14.08
CA ASP A 107 -11.06 0.31 -13.15
C ASP A 107 -10.57 0.10 -11.73
N VAL A 108 -10.74 -1.10 -11.20
CA VAL A 108 -10.32 -1.41 -9.84
C VAL A 108 -8.79 -1.33 -9.74
N MET A 109 -8.10 -1.95 -10.70
CA MET A 109 -6.65 -1.95 -10.73
C MET A 109 -6.09 -0.57 -11.12
N GLY A 110 -6.81 0.27 -11.85
CA GLY A 110 -6.29 1.51 -12.41
C GLY A 110 -5.36 1.27 -13.60
N HIS A 111 -5.68 0.29 -14.44
CA HIS A 111 -5.03 0.09 -15.74
C HIS A 111 -5.66 1.00 -16.78
N ALA A 112 -4.89 1.37 -17.81
CA ALA A 112 -5.46 2.03 -18.96
C ALA A 112 -6.45 1.08 -19.64
N ARG A 113 -7.61 1.60 -20.02
CA ARG A 113 -8.59 0.84 -20.79
C ARG A 113 -8.22 0.86 -22.27
N GLU A 114 -8.35 -0.26 -22.94
CA GLU A 114 -8.12 -0.38 -24.37
C GLU A 114 -9.45 -0.39 -25.16
N GLY A 115 -9.44 0.16 -26.38
CA GLY A 115 -10.64 0.27 -27.23
C GLY A 115 -11.50 1.52 -27.04
N THR A 116 -12.33 1.83 -28.05
CA THR A 116 -13.18 3.04 -28.09
C THR A 116 -14.33 2.98 -27.10
N ASN A 117 -15.04 1.84 -27.00
CA ASN A 117 -16.19 1.65 -26.10
C ASN A 117 -15.80 1.69 -24.61
N ALA A 118 -14.63 1.16 -24.26
CA ALA A 118 -14.15 1.16 -22.88
C ALA A 118 -13.87 2.57 -22.35
N LYS A 119 -13.60 3.57 -23.22
CA LYS A 119 -13.45 4.98 -22.79
C LYS A 119 -14.79 5.60 -22.36
N HIS A 120 -15.93 5.11 -22.87
CA HIS A 120 -17.25 5.66 -22.53
C HIS A 120 -17.68 5.33 -21.09
N TYR A 121 -17.28 4.18 -20.54
CA TYR A 121 -17.53 3.83 -19.14
C TYR A 121 -16.82 4.77 -18.14
N SER A 122 -15.88 5.62 -18.61
CA SER A 122 -15.20 6.63 -17.77
C SER A 122 -16.21 7.68 -17.31
N LYS A 123 -17.25 7.85 -18.13
CA LYS A 123 -18.40 8.69 -17.83
C LYS A 123 -19.45 8.00 -16.96
N CYS A 124 -19.36 6.71 -16.66
CA CYS A 124 -20.38 6.02 -15.85
C CYS A 124 -20.55 6.70 -14.48
N MET A 125 -19.45 7.08 -13.83
CA MET A 125 -19.51 7.85 -12.58
C MET A 125 -20.11 9.26 -12.78
N ALA A 126 -20.02 9.84 -13.98
CA ALA A 126 -20.62 11.12 -14.32
C ALA A 126 -22.08 11.02 -14.80
N THR A 127 -22.52 9.84 -15.28
CA THR A 127 -23.89 9.61 -15.79
C THR A 127 -24.79 8.95 -14.76
N GLU A 128 -24.31 7.90 -14.10
CA GLU A 128 -25.05 7.12 -13.09
C GLU A 128 -24.78 7.58 -11.65
N GLY A 129 -23.72 8.36 -11.46
CA GLY A 129 -23.33 8.88 -10.16
C GLY A 129 -22.48 7.90 -9.33
N ILE A 130 -21.90 8.43 -8.25
CA ILE A 130 -21.00 7.68 -7.36
C ILE A 130 -21.72 6.58 -6.58
N ASP A 131 -22.99 6.80 -6.25
CA ASP A 131 -23.79 5.91 -5.41
C ASP A 131 -24.22 4.62 -6.13
N VAL A 132 -24.10 4.57 -7.45
CA VAL A 132 -24.28 3.35 -8.26
C VAL A 132 -22.94 2.65 -8.47
N VAL A 133 -21.92 3.41 -8.89
CA VAL A 133 -20.63 2.84 -9.28
C VAL A 133 -19.84 2.24 -8.09
N LEU A 134 -19.93 2.84 -6.89
CA LEU A 134 -19.20 2.32 -5.74
C LEU A 134 -19.76 0.99 -5.21
N PRO A 135 -21.08 0.80 -5.07
CA PRO A 135 -21.65 -0.51 -4.76
C PRO A 135 -21.28 -1.58 -5.78
N GLU A 136 -21.35 -1.30 -7.08
CA GLU A 136 -20.94 -2.26 -8.12
C GLU A 136 -19.48 -2.68 -7.97
N ARG A 137 -18.58 -1.71 -7.76
CA ARG A 137 -17.16 -1.99 -7.50
C ARG A 137 -16.95 -2.77 -6.21
N ARG A 138 -17.74 -2.48 -5.17
CA ARG A 138 -17.65 -3.15 -3.86
C ARG A 138 -18.01 -4.62 -4.04
N ASP A 139 -19.13 -4.88 -4.71
CA ASP A 139 -19.65 -6.22 -4.93
C ASP A 139 -18.73 -7.03 -5.85
N PHE A 140 -18.14 -6.37 -6.86
CA PHE A 140 -17.10 -6.95 -7.69
C PHE A 140 -15.87 -7.37 -6.89
N ILE A 141 -15.30 -6.47 -6.09
CA ILE A 141 -14.12 -6.77 -5.27
C ILE A 141 -14.45 -7.89 -4.27
N ALA A 142 -15.59 -7.81 -3.58
CA ALA A 142 -16.01 -8.80 -2.58
C ALA A 142 -16.25 -10.19 -3.18
N ARG A 143 -16.69 -10.25 -4.44
CA ARG A 143 -16.92 -11.52 -5.15
C ARG A 143 -15.63 -12.25 -5.51
N TYR A 144 -14.60 -11.52 -5.95
CA TYR A 144 -13.41 -12.13 -6.55
C TYR A 144 -12.18 -12.12 -5.64
N VAL A 145 -12.07 -11.18 -4.69
CA VAL A 145 -10.92 -11.11 -3.78
C VAL A 145 -11.15 -12.02 -2.58
N PRO A 146 -10.35 -13.09 -2.39
CA PRO A 146 -10.51 -13.98 -1.26
C PRO A 146 -10.13 -13.29 0.05
N THR A 147 -10.85 -13.63 1.12
CA THR A 147 -10.51 -13.20 2.48
C THR A 147 -9.37 -14.06 3.05
N ILE A 148 -8.13 -13.68 2.74
CA ILE A 148 -6.92 -14.39 3.19
C ILE A 148 -6.54 -14.13 4.66
N THR A 149 -7.26 -13.23 5.34
CA THR A 149 -7.04 -12.81 6.73
C THR A 149 -8.14 -13.29 7.68
N ARG A 150 -8.94 -14.28 7.26
CA ARG A 150 -10.09 -14.79 8.03
C ARG A 150 -9.71 -15.24 9.45
N ASP A 151 -8.51 -15.78 9.59
CA ASP A 151 -7.88 -16.29 10.81
C ASP A 151 -7.18 -15.20 11.64
N VAL A 152 -7.14 -13.97 11.13
CA VAL A 152 -6.59 -12.82 11.86
C VAL A 152 -7.71 -12.17 12.66
N GLU A 153 -7.58 -12.27 13.99
CA GLU A 153 -8.46 -11.56 14.92
C GLU A 153 -8.18 -10.05 14.90
N PRO A 154 -9.22 -9.21 14.86
CA PRO A 154 -9.02 -7.77 14.93
C PRO A 154 -8.51 -7.38 16.31
N HIS A 155 -7.67 -6.35 16.34
CA HIS A 155 -7.08 -5.85 17.59
C HIS A 155 -7.25 -4.34 17.68
N SER A 156 -7.45 -3.83 18.89
CA SER A 156 -7.58 -2.39 19.11
C SER A 156 -6.33 -1.65 18.61
N ILE A 157 -6.56 -0.55 17.89
CA ILE A 157 -5.47 0.26 17.34
C ILE A 157 -4.64 0.86 18.48
N ARG A 158 -3.33 0.63 18.42
CA ARG A 158 -2.33 1.25 19.30
C ARG A 158 -1.27 1.89 18.44
N LEU A 159 -1.35 3.21 18.29
CA LEU A 159 -0.37 3.94 17.52
C LEU A 159 0.96 3.98 18.26
N LEU A 160 2.04 3.63 17.55
CA LEU A 160 3.39 3.88 18.04
C LEU A 160 3.72 5.37 17.95
N PRO A 161 4.73 5.86 18.68
CA PRO A 161 5.33 7.15 18.40
C PRO A 161 5.66 7.30 16.91
N LEU A 162 5.40 8.50 16.35
CA LEU A 162 5.43 8.75 14.91
C LEU A 162 6.72 8.26 14.25
N GLU A 163 7.86 8.51 14.88
CA GLU A 163 9.20 8.13 14.42
C GLU A 163 9.47 6.62 14.38
N LYS A 164 8.58 5.81 14.98
CA LYS A 164 8.67 4.35 15.03
C LYS A 164 7.71 3.64 14.07
N ARG A 165 6.70 4.33 13.52
CA ARG A 165 5.65 3.71 12.68
C ARG A 165 6.18 3.14 11.37
N SER A 166 7.17 3.76 10.73
CA SER A 166 7.79 3.25 9.50
C SER A 166 8.86 2.17 9.74
N ARG A 167 9.01 1.71 10.99
CA ARG A 167 10.06 0.79 11.43
C ARG A 167 9.51 -0.47 12.10
N VAL A 168 8.20 -0.69 12.03
CA VAL A 168 7.58 -1.91 12.56
C VAL A 168 8.12 -3.13 11.81
N GLY A 169 8.53 -4.16 12.56
CA GLY A 169 9.21 -5.34 12.01
C GLY A 169 10.73 -5.25 12.00
N ALA A 170 11.33 -4.09 12.33
CA ALA A 170 12.77 -4.07 12.58
C ALA A 170 13.11 -5.06 13.71
N GLY A 171 13.80 -6.15 13.38
CA GLY A 171 14.44 -6.99 14.38
C GLY A 171 15.17 -6.09 15.37
N ILE A 172 14.91 -6.27 16.67
CA ILE A 172 15.42 -5.43 17.77
C ILE A 172 16.96 -5.27 17.69
N THR A 173 17.64 -6.20 17.03
CA THR A 173 19.07 -6.19 16.77
C THR A 173 19.41 -5.67 15.37
N ARG A 174 19.55 -4.34 15.22
CA ARG A 174 20.40 -3.84 14.14
C ARG A 174 21.87 -3.95 14.56
N LYS A 175 22.69 -4.62 13.74
CA LYS A 175 24.15 -4.54 13.77
C LYS A 175 24.56 -3.08 13.99
N ARG A 176 25.38 -2.84 15.02
CA ARG A 176 26.04 -1.54 15.25
C ARG A 176 26.67 -1.11 13.93
N ARG A 177 26.32 0.07 13.42
CA ARG A 177 26.92 0.56 12.18
C ARG A 177 28.44 0.65 12.41
N SER A 178 29.25 0.24 11.44
CA SER A 178 30.71 0.25 11.54
C SER A 178 31.31 1.65 11.66
N ASP A 179 30.52 2.69 11.39
CA ASP A 179 30.85 4.11 11.50
C ASP A 179 30.38 4.75 12.81
N ALA A 180 29.71 4.00 13.71
CA ALA A 180 29.27 4.49 15.00
C ALA A 180 30.45 4.67 15.96
N GLY A 181 31.17 5.78 15.80
CA GLY A 181 32.30 6.18 16.65
C GLY A 181 33.53 6.70 15.90
N VAL A 182 33.54 6.71 14.57
CA VAL A 182 34.66 7.29 13.82
C VAL A 182 34.38 8.77 13.56
N THR A 183 34.80 9.61 14.49
CA THR A 183 35.04 11.03 14.20
C THR A 183 36.06 11.08 13.07
N ARG A 184 35.66 11.64 11.93
CA ARG A 184 36.56 11.95 10.82
C ARG A 184 37.49 13.05 11.32
N THR A 185 38.66 12.68 11.83
CA THR A 185 39.76 13.63 12.00
C THR A 185 40.13 14.11 10.60
N GLY A 186 39.90 15.39 10.36
CA GLY A 186 40.43 16.05 9.18
C GLY A 186 41.95 16.08 9.32
N ASP A 187 42.63 15.51 8.34
CA ASP A 187 44.03 15.85 8.07
C ASP A 187 44.00 16.93 6.99
N ASP A 188 44.17 18.16 7.45
CA ASP A 188 44.81 19.24 6.69
C ASP A 188 46.31 19.24 7.08
N ALA A 189 47.15 19.68 6.13
CA ALA A 189 48.63 19.80 6.14
C ALA A 189 49.39 18.49 5.87
N ASP A 190 50.21 18.36 4.82
CA ASP A 190 51.15 19.34 4.23
C ASP A 190 51.21 19.17 2.70
#